data_AF-A0A2V6DZM2-F1
#
_entry.id   AF-A0A2V6DZM2-F1
#
_cell.length_a   1.000
_cell.length_b   1.000
_cell.length_c   1.000
_cell.angle_alpha   90.00
_cell.angle_beta   90.00
_cell.angle_gamma   90.00
#
_symmetry.space_group_name_H-M   'P 1'
#
loop_
_entity.id
_entity.type
_entity.pdbx_description
1 polymer ?
#
loop_
_entity_poly.entity_id
_entity_poly.type
_entity_poly.pdbx_seq_one_letter_code
_entity_poly.pdbx_strand_id
1 'polypeptide(L)'
;MDPLLTFLVTGPASFVFADGYFGNISGPGAFGTGLPSVANDGSGDVVGFQRPFLVVPHGYISGNPLSDSSTYANQTFSSLGVEPGFHKWSWGTGPDQSFTLLIEAPTMPDDGSSLALLSMVLLCLLGLVQKRMVRI
;
A
#
# COMPACT_ATOMS: atom_id res chain seq x y z
N MET A 1 8.29 6.12 24.96
CA MET A 1 8.56 5.15 23.88
C MET A 1 7.96 5.75 22.63
N ASP A 2 8.78 6.44 21.86
CA ASP A 2 8.32 7.23 20.72
C ASP A 2 8.19 6.28 19.51
N PRO A 3 7.02 6.11 18.88
CA PRO A 3 6.83 5.21 17.74
C PRO A 3 7.46 5.84 16.48
N LEU A 4 8.80 5.89 16.45
CA LEU A 4 9.60 6.70 15.51
C LEU A 4 10.14 5.95 14.30
N LEU A 5 9.77 4.69 14.08
CA LEU A 5 10.40 3.94 13.00
C LEU A 5 9.65 4.17 11.69
N THR A 6 10.12 5.17 10.93
CA THR A 6 9.96 5.23 9.48
C THR A 6 10.74 4.06 8.89
N PHE A 7 10.17 2.86 8.89
CA PHE A 7 10.80 1.67 8.32
C PHE A 7 9.87 1.08 7.26
N LEU A 8 10.32 1.13 6.02
CA LEU A 8 9.65 0.53 4.88
C LEU A 8 10.69 -0.26 4.09
N VAL A 9 10.39 -1.49 3.74
CA VAL A 9 11.13 -2.26 2.73
C VAL A 9 10.10 -3.03 1.91
N THR A 10 10.16 -2.88 0.60
CA THR A 10 9.30 -3.55 -0.38
C THR A 10 10.15 -4.27 -1.43
N GLY A 11 9.51 -5.14 -2.19
CA GLY A 11 10.16 -6.07 -3.11
C GLY A 11 10.03 -7.53 -2.67
N PRO A 12 10.95 -8.41 -3.11
CA PRO A 12 10.90 -9.85 -2.87
C PRO A 12 10.78 -10.21 -1.38
N ALA A 13 9.87 -11.13 -1.06
CA ALA A 13 9.73 -11.66 0.30
C ALA A 13 10.87 -12.63 0.69
N SER A 14 11.66 -13.08 -0.30
CA SER A 14 12.88 -13.86 -0.10
C SER A 14 14.10 -12.94 0.08
N PHE A 15 15.16 -13.47 0.68
CA PHE A 15 16.41 -12.73 0.84
C PHE A 15 17.03 -12.40 -0.52
N VAL A 16 17.40 -11.13 -0.68
CA VAL A 16 18.13 -10.59 -1.84
C VAL A 16 19.22 -9.64 -1.37
N PHE A 17 20.29 -9.51 -2.16
CA PHE A 17 21.35 -8.55 -1.86
C PHE A 17 20.88 -7.12 -2.17
N ALA A 18 21.24 -6.21 -1.28
CA ALA A 18 20.88 -4.80 -1.36
C ALA A 18 22.06 -3.92 -0.94
N ASP A 19 22.12 -2.71 -1.51
CA ASP A 19 23.08 -1.68 -1.13
C ASP A 19 22.39 -0.63 -0.26
N GLY A 20 23.06 -0.21 0.81
CA GLY A 20 22.58 0.79 1.76
C GLY A 20 23.32 2.11 1.60
N TYR A 21 22.59 3.20 1.42
CA TYR A 21 23.13 4.56 1.32
C TYR A 21 22.77 5.37 2.56
N PHE A 22 23.78 5.98 3.19
CA PHE A 22 23.60 6.83 4.36
C PHE A 22 23.58 8.30 3.95
N GLY A 23 22.65 9.09 4.51
CA GLY A 23 22.59 10.52 4.24
C GLY A 23 21.83 11.32 5.29
N ASN A 24 21.95 12.64 5.21
CA ASN A 24 21.15 13.56 6.03
C ASN A 24 19.75 13.69 5.43
N ILE A 25 18.83 12.81 5.83
CA ILE A 25 17.47 12.75 5.29
C ILE A 25 16.50 13.56 6.15
N SER A 26 15.86 14.54 5.52
CA SER A 26 14.78 15.37 6.05
C SER A 26 13.42 14.88 5.55
N GLY A 27 12.35 15.08 6.34
CA GLY A 27 10.98 14.66 6.00
C GLY A 27 10.22 14.14 7.23
N PRO A 28 9.05 13.49 7.02
CA PRO A 28 8.24 12.93 8.10
C PRO A 28 9.00 11.96 9.02
N GLY A 29 8.68 11.96 10.31
CA GLY A 29 9.22 10.99 11.27
C GLY A 29 8.58 9.60 11.16
N ALA A 30 7.36 9.53 10.63
CA ALA A 30 6.58 8.31 10.43
C ALA A 30 5.60 8.54 9.27
N PHE A 31 5.10 7.46 8.68
CA PHE A 31 4.00 7.46 7.69
C PHE A 31 2.76 6.73 8.23
N GLY A 32 2.68 6.60 9.55
CA GLY A 32 1.65 5.86 10.28
C GLY A 32 2.08 5.55 11.71
N THR A 33 1.25 4.79 12.41
CA THR A 33 1.45 4.36 13.81
C THR A 33 1.59 2.84 13.96
N GLY A 34 1.53 2.12 12.83
CA GLY A 34 1.66 0.67 12.79
C GLY A 34 3.06 0.16 13.13
N LEU A 35 3.14 -1.13 13.42
CA LEU A 35 4.39 -1.84 13.63
C LEU A 35 4.89 -2.42 12.28
N PRO A 36 6.21 -2.67 12.16
CA PRO A 36 6.77 -3.35 10.99
C PRO A 36 6.02 -4.66 10.71
N SER A 37 5.59 -4.81 9.46
CA SER A 37 4.91 -6.01 8.96
C SER A 37 5.71 -6.61 7.82
N VAL A 38 5.84 -7.94 7.81
CA VAL A 38 6.55 -8.66 6.74
C VAL A 38 5.53 -9.04 5.66
N ALA A 39 5.89 -8.78 4.40
CA ALA A 39 5.05 -9.16 3.27
C ALA A 39 4.94 -10.69 3.15
N ASN A 40 3.78 -11.18 2.72
CA ASN A 40 3.57 -12.60 2.45
C ASN A 40 4.22 -13.02 1.12
N ASP A 41 4.24 -12.11 0.16
CA ASP A 41 4.80 -12.31 -1.16
C ASP A 41 5.29 -10.97 -1.72
N GLY A 42 6.19 -11.02 -2.69
CA GLY A 42 6.70 -9.82 -3.34
C GLY A 42 7.63 -10.12 -4.50
N SER A 43 7.86 -9.11 -5.33
CA SER A 43 8.62 -9.25 -6.58
C SER A 43 9.33 -7.96 -6.97
N GLY A 44 10.23 -8.05 -7.94
CA GLY A 44 10.96 -6.91 -8.49
C GLY A 44 12.17 -6.52 -7.66
N ASP A 45 12.44 -5.22 -7.62
CA ASP A 45 13.58 -4.62 -6.94
C ASP A 45 13.39 -4.59 -5.42
N VAL A 46 14.47 -4.76 -4.65
CA VAL A 46 14.43 -4.44 -3.22
C VAL A 46 14.60 -2.95 -3.04
N VAL A 47 13.58 -2.29 -2.50
CA VAL A 47 13.60 -0.85 -2.23
C VAL A 47 13.20 -0.63 -0.78
N GLY A 48 13.95 0.19 -0.07
CA GLY A 48 13.67 0.44 1.33
C GLY A 48 14.08 1.82 1.80
N PHE A 49 13.44 2.24 2.86
CA PHE A 49 13.63 3.52 3.50
C PHE A 49 13.58 3.33 5.02
N GLN A 50 14.70 3.62 5.68
CA GLN A 50 14.78 3.70 7.12
C GLN A 50 15.74 4.81 7.50
N ARG A 51 15.24 6.00 7.87
CA ARG A 51 16.12 7.13 8.22
C ARG A 51 17.22 6.69 9.21
N PRO A 52 18.52 6.94 8.92
CA PRO A 52 19.09 7.73 7.82
C PRO A 52 19.52 6.95 6.56
N PHE A 53 19.04 5.72 6.38
CA PHE A 53 19.36 4.81 5.29
C PHE A 53 18.30 4.79 4.18
N LEU A 54 18.79 4.70 2.95
CA LEU A 54 18.05 4.27 1.77
C LEU A 54 18.60 2.91 1.33
N VAL A 55 17.72 1.98 0.97
CA VAL A 55 18.05 0.64 0.50
C VAL A 55 17.61 0.52 -0.96
N VAL A 56 18.52 0.05 -1.81
CA VAL A 56 18.28 -0.20 -3.24
C VAL A 56 18.87 -1.55 -3.63
N PRO A 57 18.54 -2.12 -4.81
CA PRO A 57 19.13 -3.38 -5.25
C PRO A 57 20.65 -3.29 -5.35
N HIS A 58 21.31 -4.41 -5.06
CA HIS A 58 22.76 -4.48 -5.18
C HIS A 58 23.22 -4.15 -6.61
N GLY A 59 24.18 -3.23 -6.74
CA GLY A 59 24.69 -2.76 -8.03
C GLY A 59 23.78 -1.75 -8.75
N TYR A 60 22.82 -1.15 -8.03
CA TYR A 60 21.96 -0.10 -8.59
C TYR A 60 22.78 1.07 -9.16
N ILE A 61 22.38 1.55 -10.34
CA ILE A 61 22.95 2.73 -11.00
C ILE A 61 21.93 3.85 -10.92
N SER A 62 22.32 4.99 -10.36
CA SER A 62 21.44 6.16 -10.21
C SER A 62 20.79 6.58 -11.52
N GLY A 63 19.48 6.81 -11.48
CA GLY A 63 18.66 7.17 -12.64
C GLY A 63 18.01 5.97 -13.34
N ASN A 64 18.43 4.73 -13.03
CA ASN A 64 17.67 3.57 -13.47
C ASN A 64 16.33 3.50 -12.72
N PRO A 65 15.22 3.20 -13.40
CA PRO A 65 13.94 3.02 -12.74
C PRO A 65 14.00 1.80 -11.82
N LEU A 66 13.37 1.92 -10.65
CA LEU A 66 13.13 0.82 -9.72
C LEU A 66 11.64 0.45 -9.76
N SER A 67 11.33 -0.84 -9.80
CA SER A 67 9.95 -1.32 -9.82
C SER A 67 9.81 -2.58 -8.97
N ASP A 68 8.88 -2.54 -8.03
CA ASP A 68 8.69 -3.61 -7.07
C ASP A 68 7.23 -3.71 -6.60
N SER A 69 6.92 -4.81 -5.93
CA SER A 69 5.61 -5.04 -5.32
C SER A 69 5.75 -5.87 -4.06
N SER A 70 4.93 -5.59 -3.06
CA SER A 70 4.78 -6.43 -1.86
C SER A 70 3.31 -6.63 -1.52
N THR A 71 2.96 -7.87 -1.19
CA THR A 71 1.59 -8.30 -0.88
C THR A 71 1.48 -8.67 0.59
N TYR A 72 0.51 -8.07 1.28
CA TYR A 72 0.19 -8.34 2.69
C TYR A 72 -1.20 -8.97 2.78
N ALA A 73 -1.25 -10.30 2.81
CA ALA A 73 -2.49 -11.07 2.81
C ALA A 73 -3.29 -10.82 4.10
N ASN A 74 -4.61 -10.64 3.94
CA ASN A 74 -5.54 -10.36 5.05
C ASN A 74 -5.21 -9.09 5.85
N GLN A 75 -4.47 -8.16 5.26
CA GLN A 75 -4.16 -6.86 5.85
C GLN A 75 -4.86 -5.74 5.07
N THR A 76 -5.14 -4.65 5.77
CA THR A 76 -5.62 -3.38 5.23
C THR A 76 -4.62 -2.29 5.60
N PHE A 77 -4.67 -1.13 4.94
CA PHE A 77 -3.84 0.00 5.35
C PHE A 77 -4.04 0.39 6.82
N SER A 78 -5.28 0.29 7.32
CA SER A 78 -5.57 0.53 8.74
C SER A 78 -4.95 -0.53 9.66
N SER A 79 -4.94 -1.81 9.29
CA SER A 79 -4.35 -2.87 10.13
C SER A 79 -2.83 -2.87 10.08
N LEU A 80 -2.24 -2.40 8.98
CA LEU A 80 -0.82 -2.06 8.88
C LEU A 80 -0.48 -0.75 9.62
N GLY A 81 -1.49 -0.02 10.10
CA GLY A 81 -1.35 1.26 10.78
C GLY A 81 -0.68 2.33 9.92
N VAL A 82 -0.87 2.28 8.60
CA VAL A 82 -0.37 3.30 7.65
C VAL A 82 -1.47 4.30 7.33
N GLU A 83 -1.09 5.57 7.14
CA GLU A 83 -2.03 6.66 6.89
C GLU A 83 -1.97 7.10 5.41
N PRO A 84 -3.13 7.18 4.72
CA PRO A 84 -3.19 7.71 3.36
C PRO A 84 -2.58 9.11 3.25
N GLY A 85 -1.85 9.36 2.17
CA GLY A 85 -1.20 10.64 1.92
C GLY A 85 0.13 10.54 1.21
N PHE A 86 0.76 11.71 1.05
CA PHE A 86 2.07 11.87 0.45
C PHE A 86 3.12 12.07 1.54
N HIS A 87 4.05 11.14 1.65
CA HIS A 87 5.19 11.21 2.56
C HIS A 87 6.47 11.38 1.75
N LYS A 88 7.03 12.59 1.78
CA LYS A 88 8.24 12.91 1.01
C LYS A 88 9.43 13.12 1.93
N TRP A 89 10.50 12.41 1.65
CA TRP A 89 11.81 12.60 2.26
C TRP A 89 12.81 13.13 1.23
N SER A 90 13.77 13.94 1.67
CA SER A 90 14.81 14.49 0.81
C SER A 90 16.16 14.58 1.52
N TRP A 91 17.24 14.40 0.78
CA TRP A 91 18.62 14.44 1.28
C TRP A 91 19.48 15.48 0.57
N GLY A 92 18.85 16.41 -0.13
CA GLY A 92 19.49 17.58 -0.73
C GLY A 92 18.49 18.41 -1.52
N THR A 93 19.00 19.33 -2.35
CA THR A 93 18.19 20.28 -3.12
C THR A 93 18.07 19.93 -4.60
N GLY A 94 18.73 18.86 -5.05
CA GLY A 94 18.66 18.38 -6.43
C GLY A 94 17.32 17.69 -6.74
N PRO A 95 16.94 17.61 -8.03
CA PRO A 95 15.66 17.02 -8.45
C PRO A 95 15.51 15.53 -8.08
N ASP A 96 16.62 14.77 -8.10
CA ASP A 96 16.63 13.31 -7.86
C ASP A 96 17.06 12.94 -6.43
N GLN A 97 16.95 13.90 -5.49
CA GLN A 97 17.38 13.73 -4.10
C GLN A 97 16.20 13.59 -3.14
N SER A 98 15.18 12.83 -3.55
CA SER A 98 14.00 12.59 -2.73
C SER A 98 13.40 11.19 -2.91
N PHE A 99 12.75 10.71 -1.85
CA PHE A 99 11.94 9.50 -1.82
C PHE A 99 10.50 9.91 -1.48
N THR A 100 9.53 9.51 -2.31
CA THR A 100 8.12 9.83 -2.08
C THR A 100 7.33 8.54 -1.95
N LEU A 101 6.68 8.37 -0.80
CA LEU A 101 5.71 7.32 -0.56
C LEU A 101 4.31 7.90 -0.74
N LEU A 102 3.55 7.35 -1.67
CA LEU A 102 2.13 7.63 -1.86
C LEU A 102 1.33 6.45 -1.32
N ILE A 103 0.52 6.70 -0.29
CA ILE A 103 -0.45 5.74 0.22
C ILE A 103 -1.82 6.21 -0.27
N GLU A 104 -2.36 5.53 -1.27
CA GLU A 104 -3.67 5.85 -1.82
C GLU A 104 -4.78 5.47 -0.83
N ALA A 105 -5.80 6.32 -0.71
CA ALA A 105 -6.99 5.96 0.04
C ALA A 105 -7.70 4.80 -0.68
N PRO A 106 -8.21 3.79 0.05
CA PRO A 106 -8.94 2.70 -0.59
C PRO A 106 -10.14 3.28 -1.34
N THR A 107 -10.21 3.03 -2.65
CA THR A 107 -11.41 3.35 -3.44
C THR A 107 -12.50 2.37 -3.00
N MET A 108 -13.38 2.82 -2.13
CA MET A 108 -14.56 2.04 -1.77
C MET A 108 -15.31 1.67 -3.05
N PRO A 109 -15.64 0.39 -3.29
CA PRO A 109 -16.49 0.00 -4.41
C PRO A 109 -17.79 0.78 -4.32
N ASP A 110 -18.17 1.38 -5.43
CA ASP A 110 -19.33 2.23 -5.56
C ASP A 110 -20.61 1.55 -5.06
N ASP A 111 -21.39 2.34 -4.35
CA ASP A 111 -22.71 2.11 -3.77
C ASP A 111 -23.77 1.56 -4.77
N GLY A 112 -23.40 1.39 -6.04
CA GLY A 112 -24.15 0.67 -7.07
C GLY A 112 -24.38 -0.81 -6.74
N SER A 113 -23.46 -1.46 -6.02
CA SER A 113 -23.62 -2.87 -5.64
C SER A 113 -24.77 -3.09 -4.64
N SER A 114 -25.00 -2.13 -3.74
CA SER A 114 -26.13 -2.14 -2.80
C SER A 114 -27.48 -1.98 -3.49
N LEU A 115 -27.56 -1.11 -4.51
CA LEU A 115 -28.78 -0.94 -5.31
C LEU A 115 -29.06 -2.14 -6.21
N ALA A 116 -28.02 -2.76 -6.77
CA ALA A 116 -28.14 -3.99 -7.54
C ALA A 116 -28.72 -5.13 -6.68
N LEU A 117 -28.19 -5.35 -5.46
CA LEU A 117 -28.73 -6.33 -4.51
C LEU A 117 -30.17 -6.02 -4.09
N LEU A 118 -30.49 -4.76 -3.80
CA LEU A 118 -31.86 -4.35 -3.44
C LEU A 118 -32.84 -4.60 -4.60
N SER A 119 -32.45 -4.29 -5.83
CA SER A 119 -33.26 -4.53 -7.03
C SER A 119 -33.49 -6.03 -7.28
N MET A 120 -32.47 -6.86 -7.07
CA MET A 120 -32.55 -8.31 -7.26
C MET A 120 -33.50 -8.96 -6.25
N VAL A 121 -33.49 -8.50 -5.00
CA VAL A 121 -34.42 -8.93 -3.95
C VAL A 121 -35.85 -8.50 -4.28
N LEU A 122 -36.07 -7.26 -4.73
CA LEU A 122 -37.39 -6.78 -5.15
C LEU A 122 -37.96 -7.59 -6.33
N LEU A 123 -37.13 -7.88 -7.33
CA LEU A 123 -37.49 -8.71 -8.49
C LEU A 123 -37.85 -10.15 -8.07
N CYS A 124 -37.08 -10.74 -7.15
CA CYS A 124 -37.41 -12.05 -6.58
C CYS A 124 -38.76 -12.05 -5.83
N LEU A 125 -39.02 -11.03 -5.01
CA LEU A 125 -40.29 -10.90 -4.27
C LEU A 125 -41.48 -10.69 -5.20
N LEU A 126 -41.35 -9.83 -6.21
CA LEU A 126 -42.39 -9.60 -7.22
C LEU A 126 -42.68 -10.88 -8.03
N GLY A 127 -41.64 -11.62 -8.43
CA GLY A 127 -41.79 -12.89 -9.12
C GLY A 127 -42.50 -13.97 -8.29
N LEU A 128 -42.30 -13.99 -6.96
CA LEU A 128 -43.01 -14.89 -6.05
C LEU A 128 -44.48 -14.52 -5.88
N VAL A 129 -44.81 -13.22 -5.80
CA VAL A 129 -46.20 -12.73 -5.67
C VAL A 129 -46.98 -13.00 -6.95
N GLN A 130 -46.39 -12.78 -8.12
CA GLN A 130 -47.03 -13.05 -9.42
C GLN A 130 -47.32 -14.54 -9.64
N LYS A 131 -46.40 -15.44 -9.26
CA LYS A 131 -46.63 -16.89 -9.33
C LYS A 131 -47.76 -17.38 -8.41
N ARG A 132 -48.04 -16.67 -7.32
CA ARG A 132 -49.14 -16.97 -6.40
C ARG A 132 -50.50 -16.55 -6.93
N MET A 133 -50.57 -15.50 -7.75
CA MET A 133 -51.82 -14.98 -8.33
C MET A 133 -52.26 -15.74 -9.59
N VAL A 134 -51.34 -16.39 -10.31
CA VAL A 134 -51.62 -17.10 -11.57
C VAL A 134 -52.06 -18.58 -11.35
N ARG A 135 -51.92 -19.13 -10.13
CA ARG A 135 -52.57 -20.40 -9.77
C ARG A 135 -53.97 -20.14 -9.18
N ILE A 136 -54.97 -19.95 -10.04
CA ILE A 136 -56.41 -20.11 -9.72
C ILE A 136 -57.03 -20.88 -10.88
#